data_AF-A0A846T6K9-F1
#
_entry.id   AF-A0A846T6K9-F1
#
_cell.length_a   1.000
_cell.length_b   1.000
_cell.length_c   1.000
_cell.angle_alpha   90.00
_cell.angle_beta   90.00
_cell.angle_gamma   90.00
#
_symmetry.space_group_name_H-M   'P 1'
#
loop_
_entity.id
_entity.type
_entity.pdbx_description
1 polymer ?
#
loop_
_entity_poly.entity_id
_entity_poly.type
_entity_poly.pdbx_seq_one_letter_code
_entity_poly.pdbx_strand_id
1 'polypeptide(L)'
;MAEMMVGDSLENKPKQRMAIPAQWPVGKPAPLAANEIQVWLADLQQPAERQAHLAAILSAEEQERAARFRFAELRDCFIAGRGLLRELLAIYLNQPAATLQFRQGPQGKPLLAGGRGKGDLHFNVSHSADWALYAVASRELGVDLECMDRMTNPVAIAERICTPREWAAFQAMPTEQWHSAFSPAGRARKPLPRH
;
A
#
# COMPACT_ATOMS: atom_id res chain seq x y z
N MET A 1 13.41 46.06 -28.20
CA MET A 1 12.02 45.80 -27.81
C MET A 1 11.86 44.28 -27.76
N ALA A 2 12.22 43.67 -26.62
CA ALA A 2 12.15 42.22 -26.45
C ALA A 2 10.73 41.87 -25.97
N GLU A 3 10.04 41.09 -26.78
CA GLU A 3 8.70 40.59 -26.51
C GLU A 3 8.81 39.41 -25.53
N MET A 4 8.30 39.61 -24.32
CA MET A 4 8.35 38.65 -23.23
C MET A 4 7.19 37.66 -23.39
N MET A 5 7.48 36.44 -23.85
CA MET A 5 6.53 35.34 -23.81
C MET A 5 6.19 35.03 -22.34
N VAL A 6 4.95 35.34 -21.95
CA VAL A 6 4.36 34.85 -20.71
C VAL A 6 4.08 33.37 -20.91
N GLY A 7 4.92 32.52 -20.32
CA GLY A 7 4.71 31.08 -20.30
C GLY A 7 3.48 30.75 -19.44
N ASP A 8 2.51 30.12 -20.07
CA ASP A 8 1.28 29.63 -19.45
C ASP A 8 1.58 28.72 -18.24
N SER A 9 0.82 29.01 -17.18
CA SER A 9 0.55 28.20 -15.99
C SER A 9 0.85 26.71 -16.15
N LEU A 10 1.71 26.21 -15.25
CA LEU A 10 1.73 24.81 -14.86
C LEU A 10 0.38 24.48 -14.19
N GLU A 11 -0.64 24.17 -15.00
CA GLU A 11 -1.87 23.54 -14.52
C GLU A 11 -1.51 22.24 -13.80
N ASN A 12 -1.66 22.26 -12.49
CA ASN A 12 -1.53 21.12 -11.61
C ASN A 12 -2.70 20.16 -11.91
N LYS A 13 -2.56 19.34 -12.96
CA LYS A 13 -3.57 18.35 -13.33
C LYS A 13 -3.80 17.43 -12.12
N PRO A 14 -5.06 17.23 -11.68
CA PRO A 14 -5.35 16.37 -10.55
C PRO A 14 -4.82 14.96 -10.85
N LYS A 15 -4.04 14.39 -9.93
CA LYS A 15 -3.57 13.00 -10.04
C LYS A 15 -4.81 12.11 -10.17
N GLN A 16 -4.89 11.38 -11.28
CA GLN A 16 -6.03 10.52 -11.56
C GLN A 16 -6.06 9.41 -10.50
N ARG A 17 -7.08 9.45 -9.63
CA ARG A 17 -7.26 8.49 -8.54
C ARG A 17 -7.37 7.09 -9.13
N MET A 18 -6.61 6.13 -8.60
CA MET A 18 -6.68 4.74 -9.04
C MET A 18 -8.10 4.23 -8.81
N ALA A 19 -8.76 3.80 -9.89
CA ALA A 19 -10.06 3.15 -9.79
C ALA A 19 -9.86 1.75 -9.20
N ILE A 20 -10.55 1.45 -8.10
CA ILE A 20 -10.66 0.07 -7.64
C ILE A 20 -11.50 -0.68 -8.68
N PRO A 21 -11.11 -1.89 -9.10
CA PRO A 21 -11.99 -2.76 -9.88
C PRO A 21 -13.35 -2.89 -9.18
N ALA A 22 -14.46 -2.66 -9.91
CA ALA A 22 -15.82 -2.73 -9.37
C ALA A 22 -16.15 -4.09 -8.68
N GLN A 23 -15.33 -5.10 -8.93
CA GLN A 23 -15.42 -6.45 -8.37
C GLN A 23 -14.76 -6.63 -6.99
N TRP A 24 -14.13 -5.61 -6.38
CA TRP A 24 -13.58 -5.78 -5.03
C TRP A 24 -14.73 -5.92 -4.02
N PRO A 25 -14.87 -7.08 -3.35
CA PRO A 25 -16.02 -7.31 -2.49
C PRO A 25 -15.93 -6.46 -1.22
N VAL A 26 -17.06 -5.88 -0.82
CA VAL A 26 -17.20 -5.24 0.49
C VAL A 26 -17.47 -6.33 1.52
N GLY A 27 -16.60 -6.43 2.52
CA GLY A 27 -16.70 -7.41 3.61
C GLY A 27 -16.59 -6.78 4.98
N LYS A 28 -16.86 -7.57 6.03
CA LYS A 28 -16.56 -7.21 7.42
C LYS A 28 -15.45 -8.13 7.92
N PRO A 29 -14.45 -7.62 8.67
CA PRO A 29 -13.41 -8.47 9.23
C PRO A 29 -14.02 -9.54 10.12
N ALA A 30 -13.59 -10.78 9.92
CA ALA A 30 -14.08 -11.96 10.63
C ALA A 30 -12.88 -12.78 11.15
N PRO A 31 -13.06 -13.59 12.21
CA PRO A 31 -12.00 -14.46 12.71
C PRO A 31 -11.36 -15.30 11.61
N LEU A 32 -10.03 -15.40 11.60
CA LEU A 32 -9.29 -16.16 10.59
C LEU A 32 -9.46 -17.66 10.79
N ALA A 33 -9.86 -18.37 9.74
CA ALA A 33 -9.74 -19.81 9.67
C ALA A 33 -8.28 -20.25 9.47
N ALA A 34 -8.01 -21.54 9.71
CA ALA A 34 -6.69 -22.11 9.48
C ALA A 34 -6.27 -21.94 8.01
N ASN A 35 -5.06 -21.41 7.77
CA ASN A 35 -4.51 -21.10 6.45
C ASN A 35 -5.25 -20.03 5.63
N GLU A 36 -6.20 -19.30 6.22
CA GLU A 36 -6.88 -18.19 5.57
C GLU A 36 -5.98 -16.95 5.51
N ILE A 37 -6.09 -16.20 4.41
CA ILE A 37 -5.54 -14.86 4.25
C ILE A 37 -6.72 -13.94 3.93
N GLN A 38 -6.93 -12.92 4.77
CA GLN A 38 -7.89 -11.87 4.50
C GLN A 38 -7.16 -10.62 4.05
N VAL A 39 -7.61 -10.04 2.93
CA VAL A 39 -7.00 -8.85 2.30
C VAL A 39 -8.02 -7.72 2.26
N TRP A 40 -7.60 -6.56 2.73
CA TRP A 40 -8.43 -5.37 2.90
C TRP A 40 -7.83 -4.22 2.11
N LEU A 41 -8.62 -3.64 1.22
CA LEU A 41 -8.27 -2.42 0.51
C LEU A 41 -9.02 -1.26 1.15
N ALA A 42 -8.31 -0.18 1.46
CA ALA A 42 -8.87 0.97 2.16
C ALA A 42 -8.46 2.28 1.50
N ASP A 43 -9.43 3.19 1.43
CA ASP A 43 -9.22 4.57 0.98
C ASP A 43 -8.48 5.34 2.07
N LEU A 44 -7.43 6.07 1.71
CA LEU A 44 -6.70 6.93 2.63
C LEU A 44 -7.26 8.36 2.64
N GLN A 45 -8.09 8.72 1.67
CA GLN A 45 -8.81 10.00 1.64
C GLN A 45 -10.08 9.89 2.48
N GLN A 46 -9.93 10.15 3.78
CA GLN A 46 -11.04 10.07 4.73
C GLN A 46 -11.73 11.43 4.93
N PRO A 47 -13.05 11.46 5.16
CA PRO A 47 -13.75 12.68 5.57
C PRO A 47 -13.15 13.24 6.87
N ALA A 48 -13.20 14.56 7.07
CA ALA A 48 -12.53 15.25 8.18
C ALA A 48 -12.87 14.68 9.57
N GLU A 49 -14.14 14.32 9.82
CA GLU A 49 -14.55 13.70 11.08
C GLU A 49 -13.89 12.33 11.29
N ARG A 50 -13.88 11.51 10.24
CA ARG A 50 -13.24 10.19 10.27
C ARG A 50 -11.73 10.33 10.44
N GLN A 51 -11.11 11.29 9.76
CA GLN A 51 -9.70 11.62 9.89
C GLN A 51 -9.32 12.01 11.33
N ALA A 52 -10.13 12.86 11.97
CA ALA A 52 -9.92 13.25 13.36
C ALA A 52 -10.06 12.07 14.34
N HIS A 53 -11.04 11.20 14.12
CA HIS A 53 -11.19 9.97 14.90
C HIS A 53 -9.97 9.05 14.76
N LEU A 54 -9.50 8.83 13.53
CA LEU A 54 -8.31 8.03 13.25
C LEU A 54 -7.09 8.62 13.94
N ALA A 55 -6.88 9.95 13.88
CA ALA A 55 -5.79 10.61 14.60
C ALA A 55 -5.84 10.39 16.12
N ALA A 56 -7.04 10.38 16.72
CA ALA A 56 -7.21 10.24 18.16
C ALA A 56 -6.85 8.84 18.69
N ILE A 57 -6.90 7.79 17.86
CA ILE A 57 -6.57 6.42 18.26
C ILE A 57 -5.10 6.04 18.04
N LEU A 58 -4.30 6.91 17.40
CA LEU A 58 -2.86 6.71 17.22
C LEU A 58 -2.13 6.79 18.57
N SER A 59 -1.03 6.03 18.70
CA SER A 59 -0.14 6.19 19.86
C SER A 59 0.57 7.54 19.83
N ALA A 60 1.13 7.97 20.97
CA ALA A 60 1.91 9.20 21.04
C ALA A 60 3.08 9.22 20.03
N GLU A 61 3.78 8.09 19.87
CA GLU A 61 4.87 7.94 18.89
C GLU A 61 4.39 8.08 17.44
N GLU A 62 3.20 7.54 17.14
CA GLU A 62 2.60 7.66 15.81
C GLU A 62 2.12 9.08 15.53
N GLN A 63 1.51 9.75 16.52
CA GLN A 63 1.12 11.16 16.43
C GLN A 63 2.34 12.06 16.22
N GLU A 64 3.44 11.83 16.94
CA GLU A 64 4.69 12.54 16.75
C GLU A 64 5.26 12.31 15.34
N ARG A 65 5.23 11.05 14.85
CA ARG A 65 5.65 10.73 13.48
C ARG A 65 4.77 11.43 12.45
N ALA A 66 3.45 11.48 12.66
CA ALA A 66 2.53 12.21 11.79
C ALA A 66 2.88 13.71 11.74
N ALA A 67 3.20 14.31 12.88
CA ALA A 67 3.57 15.72 12.98
C ALA A 67 4.87 16.07 12.24
N ARG A 68 5.76 15.11 11.99
CA ARG A 68 7.01 15.32 11.24
C ARG A 68 6.82 15.45 9.72
N PHE A 69 5.65 15.10 9.19
CA PHE A 69 5.38 15.30 7.76
C PHE A 69 5.20 16.78 7.43
N ARG A 70 5.98 17.26 6.46
CA ARG A 70 5.92 18.65 5.98
C ARG A 70 4.61 18.98 5.26
N PHE A 71 4.08 18.02 4.50
CA PHE A 71 2.90 18.20 3.66
C PHE A 71 1.69 17.58 4.34
N ALA A 72 0.57 18.33 4.34
CA ALA A 72 -0.66 17.91 5.01
C ALA A 72 -1.22 16.63 4.40
N GLU A 73 -1.13 16.48 3.08
CA GLU A 73 -1.64 15.33 2.34
C GLU A 73 -0.91 14.04 2.76
N LEU A 74 0.41 14.09 2.92
CA LEU A 74 1.21 12.94 3.37
C LEU A 74 0.95 12.61 4.83
N ARG A 75 0.81 13.65 5.67
CA ARG A 75 0.42 13.48 7.08
C ARG A 75 -0.93 12.80 7.18
N ASP A 76 -1.91 13.24 6.39
CA ASP A 76 -3.26 12.74 6.44
C ASP A 76 -3.34 11.30 5.94
N CYS A 77 -2.64 10.98 4.84
CA CYS A 77 -2.50 9.60 4.37
C CYS A 77 -1.85 8.69 5.42
N PHE A 78 -0.82 9.18 6.12
CA PHE A 78 -0.17 8.43 7.19
C PHE A 78 -1.14 8.17 8.37
N ILE A 79 -1.87 9.19 8.82
CA ILE A 79 -2.86 9.07 9.88
C ILE A 79 -3.95 8.08 9.49
N ALA A 80 -4.53 8.22 8.30
CA ALA A 80 -5.56 7.32 7.80
C ALA A 80 -5.04 5.88 7.73
N GLY A 81 -3.87 5.69 7.12
CA GLY A 81 -3.27 4.38 6.92
C GLY A 81 -2.92 3.67 8.23
N ARG A 82 -2.48 4.42 9.25
CA ARG A 82 -2.22 3.87 10.59
C ARG A 82 -3.50 3.63 11.37
N GLY A 83 -4.42 4.59 11.42
CA GLY A 83 -5.66 4.46 12.16
C GLY A 83 -6.50 3.27 11.66
N LEU A 84 -6.66 3.14 10.35
CA LEU A 84 -7.41 2.03 9.72
C LEU A 84 -6.76 0.68 10.02
N LEU A 85 -5.43 0.61 10.00
CA LEU A 85 -4.71 -0.61 10.41
C LEU A 85 -4.99 -0.97 11.88
N ARG A 86 -5.00 0.02 12.78
CA ARG A 86 -5.28 -0.21 14.21
C ARG A 86 -6.71 -0.70 14.41
N GLU A 87 -7.69 -0.12 13.74
CA GLU A 87 -9.08 -0.57 13.80
C GLU A 87 -9.25 -1.98 13.22
N LEU A 88 -8.58 -2.28 12.11
CA LEU A 88 -8.62 -3.61 11.51
C LEU A 88 -8.08 -4.67 12.46
N LEU A 89 -6.88 -4.44 13.02
CA LEU A 89 -6.25 -5.38 13.94
C LEU A 89 -6.97 -5.48 15.28
N ALA A 90 -7.61 -4.40 15.74
CA ALA A 90 -8.46 -4.41 16.93
C ALA A 90 -9.57 -5.46 16.85
N ILE A 91 -10.15 -5.65 15.65
CA ILE A 91 -11.18 -6.66 15.41
C ILE A 91 -10.60 -8.07 15.53
N TYR A 92 -9.46 -8.34 14.88
CA TYR A 92 -8.82 -9.66 14.93
C TYR A 92 -8.30 -10.03 16.32
N LEU A 93 -7.80 -9.04 17.07
CA LEU A 93 -7.22 -9.25 18.40
C LEU A 93 -8.26 -9.15 19.52
N ASN A 94 -9.47 -8.68 19.20
CA ASN A 94 -10.51 -8.34 20.18
C ASN A 94 -9.98 -7.40 21.28
N GLN A 95 -9.29 -6.34 20.88
CA GLN A 95 -8.68 -5.33 21.75
C GLN A 95 -8.99 -3.92 21.25
N PRO A 96 -9.13 -2.91 22.11
CA PRO A 96 -9.34 -1.54 21.64
C PRO A 96 -8.18 -1.05 20.77
N ALA A 97 -8.48 -0.43 19.62
CA ALA A 97 -7.49 0.05 18.65
C ALA A 97 -6.41 0.94 19.28
N ALA A 98 -6.79 1.84 20.20
CA ALA A 98 -5.86 2.73 20.90
C ALA A 98 -4.88 2.00 21.85
N THR A 99 -5.19 0.78 22.27
CA THR A 99 -4.34 -0.01 23.19
C THR A 99 -3.29 -0.86 22.48
N LEU A 100 -3.43 -1.05 21.16
CA LEU A 100 -2.48 -1.82 20.36
C LEU A 100 -1.10 -1.17 20.40
N GLN A 101 -0.08 -1.96 20.69
CA GLN A 101 1.29 -1.48 20.69
C GLN A 101 1.97 -1.95 19.41
N PHE A 102 2.56 -1.02 18.67
CA PHE A 102 3.37 -1.33 17.50
C PHE A 102 4.82 -0.99 17.78
N ARG A 103 5.72 -1.78 17.21
CA ARG A 103 7.15 -1.48 17.10
C ARG A 103 7.51 -1.30 15.64
N GLN A 104 8.60 -0.59 15.39
CA GLN A 104 9.18 -0.52 14.06
C GLN A 104 9.98 -1.78 13.77
N GLY A 105 9.56 -2.52 12.75
CA GLY A 105 10.31 -3.60 12.14
C GLY A 105 11.28 -3.10 11.08
N PRO A 106 11.95 -4.05 10.38
CA PRO A 106 12.84 -3.73 9.27
C PRO A 106 12.16 -2.81 8.24
N GLN A 107 12.90 -1.84 7.71
CA GLN A 107 12.41 -0.87 6.74
C GLN A 107 11.21 -0.02 7.23
N GLY A 108 11.04 0.11 8.55
CA GLY A 108 9.98 0.93 9.14
C GLY A 108 8.58 0.32 9.11
N LYS A 109 8.47 -0.97 8.78
CA LYS A 109 7.20 -1.72 8.76
C LYS A 109 6.64 -1.85 10.18
N PRO A 110 5.34 -1.58 10.41
CA PRO A 110 4.74 -1.80 11.72
C PRO A 110 4.74 -3.29 12.08
N LEU A 111 5.12 -3.63 13.30
CA LEU A 111 5.00 -4.97 13.89
C LEU A 111 4.24 -4.86 15.22
N LEU A 112 3.37 -5.81 15.54
CA LEU A 112 2.69 -5.83 16.85
C LEU A 112 3.70 -6.15 17.96
N ALA A 113 3.70 -5.34 19.02
CA ALA A 113 4.50 -5.55 20.23
C ALA A 113 3.80 -6.54 21.16
N GLY A 114 4.56 -7.43 21.81
CA GLY A 114 4.00 -8.37 22.80
C GLY A 114 3.43 -9.64 22.17
N GLY A 115 4.23 -10.28 21.31
CA GLY A 115 3.83 -11.45 20.54
C GLY A 115 3.00 -12.50 21.30
N ARG A 116 2.04 -13.06 20.56
CA ARG A 116 1.28 -14.29 20.85
C ARG A 116 0.24 -14.20 21.98
N GLY A 117 -0.83 -13.44 21.73
CA GLY A 117 -2.14 -13.69 22.35
C GLY A 117 -3.05 -14.40 21.35
N LYS A 118 -3.50 -15.63 21.68
CA LYS A 118 -4.38 -16.53 20.89
C LYS A 118 -4.26 -16.39 19.36
N GLY A 119 -3.31 -17.13 18.78
CA GLY A 119 -3.11 -17.27 17.35
C GLY A 119 -1.98 -16.35 16.87
N ASP A 120 -1.03 -16.93 16.14
CA ASP A 120 0.07 -16.20 15.49
C ASP A 120 -0.50 -15.27 14.41
N LEU A 121 -1.04 -14.11 14.80
CA LEU A 121 -1.59 -13.12 13.87
C LEU A 121 -0.44 -12.37 13.20
N HIS A 122 -0.30 -12.56 11.90
CA HIS A 122 0.63 -11.82 11.06
C HIS A 122 -0.14 -10.88 10.17
N PHE A 123 0.47 -9.72 9.89
CA PHE A 123 -0.10 -8.78 8.94
C PHE A 123 0.99 -8.11 8.11
N ASN A 124 0.58 -7.59 6.96
CA ASN A 124 1.43 -6.80 6.09
C ASN A 124 0.63 -5.62 5.54
N VAL A 125 1.33 -4.53 5.24
CA VAL A 125 0.75 -3.31 4.70
C VAL A 125 1.58 -2.84 3.53
N SER A 126 0.91 -2.48 2.44
CA SER A 126 1.45 -1.68 1.35
C SER A 126 0.51 -0.52 1.07
N HIS A 127 1.04 0.58 0.55
CA HIS A 127 0.26 1.76 0.23
C HIS A 127 0.74 2.36 -1.09
N SER A 128 -0.19 2.82 -1.90
CA SER A 128 0.12 3.49 -3.16
C SER A 128 -0.92 4.55 -3.47
N ALA A 129 -0.44 5.75 -3.79
CA ALA A 129 -1.29 6.94 -3.94
C ALA A 129 -2.26 7.09 -2.75
N ASP A 130 -3.56 7.05 -3.03
CA ASP A 130 -4.65 7.24 -2.06
C ASP A 130 -5.16 5.94 -1.43
N TRP A 131 -4.48 4.81 -1.64
CA TRP A 131 -4.97 3.49 -1.20
C TRP A 131 -3.96 2.78 -0.31
N ALA A 132 -4.48 2.03 0.67
CA ALA A 132 -3.72 1.07 1.45
C ALA A 132 -4.28 -0.35 1.28
N LEU A 133 -3.38 -1.32 1.18
CA LEU A 133 -3.68 -2.74 1.14
C LEU A 133 -3.14 -3.38 2.41
N TYR A 134 -4.01 -3.99 3.18
CA TYR A 134 -3.68 -4.74 4.39
C TYR A 134 -3.93 -6.22 4.14
N ALA A 135 -2.98 -7.07 4.52
CA ALA A 135 -3.17 -8.50 4.50
C ALA A 135 -2.99 -9.05 5.91
N VAL A 136 -3.86 -9.95 6.35
CA VAL A 136 -3.86 -10.56 7.69
C VAL A 136 -3.98 -12.07 7.57
N ALA A 137 -3.14 -12.83 8.29
CA ALA A 137 -3.15 -14.29 8.25
C ALA A 137 -2.60 -14.91 9.54
N SER A 138 -2.73 -16.24 9.66
CA SER A 138 -2.16 -17.07 10.74
C SER A 138 -0.71 -17.53 10.47
N ARG A 139 -0.05 -16.99 9.45
CA ARG A 139 1.34 -17.26 9.06
C ARG A 139 1.98 -16.00 8.47
N GLU A 140 3.30 -15.94 8.43
CA GLU A 140 4.01 -14.84 7.78
C GLU A 140 3.57 -14.65 6.32
N LEU A 141 3.36 -13.38 5.93
CA LEU A 141 2.98 -12.98 4.58
C LEU A 141 3.54 -11.60 4.24
N GLY A 142 3.70 -11.36 2.93
CA GLY A 142 3.97 -10.04 2.36
C GLY A 142 2.84 -9.67 1.40
N VAL A 143 2.46 -8.40 1.36
CA VAL A 143 1.53 -7.85 0.37
C VAL A 143 2.16 -6.62 -0.26
N ASP A 144 1.90 -6.41 -1.54
CA ASP A 144 2.37 -5.22 -2.24
C ASP A 144 1.28 -4.62 -3.12
N LEU A 145 1.20 -3.29 -3.12
CA LEU A 145 0.24 -2.51 -3.88
C LEU A 145 1.02 -1.42 -4.62
N GLU A 146 0.89 -1.40 -5.94
CA GLU A 146 1.60 -0.47 -6.79
C GLU A 146 0.63 0.17 -7.78
N CYS A 147 0.55 1.50 -7.77
CA CYS A 147 -0.16 2.25 -8.78
C CYS A 147 0.71 2.27 -10.04
N MET A 148 0.25 1.58 -11.08
CA MET A 148 0.81 1.74 -12.41
C MET A 148 0.37 3.08 -12.97
N ASP A 149 1.23 4.10 -12.86
CA ASP A 149 1.02 5.33 -13.61
C ASP A 149 1.16 5.02 -15.12
N ARG A 150 0.25 5.55 -15.92
CA ARG A 150 0.33 5.51 -17.40
C ARG A 150 1.59 6.20 -17.92
N MET A 151 2.25 7.02 -17.11
CA MET A 151 3.45 7.79 -17.46
C MET A 151 4.77 7.02 -17.29
N THR A 152 4.78 5.85 -16.64
CA THR A 152 6.01 5.07 -16.49
C THR A 152 6.32 4.33 -17.79
N ASN A 153 7.37 4.75 -18.51
CA ASN A 153 7.86 4.01 -19.70
C ASN A 153 8.42 2.65 -19.25
N PRO A 154 7.68 1.55 -19.46
CA PRO A 154 8.06 0.24 -18.92
C PRO A 154 9.39 -0.25 -19.51
N VAL A 155 9.74 0.19 -20.72
CA VAL A 155 11.00 -0.13 -21.41
C VAL A 155 12.20 0.47 -20.70
N ALA A 156 12.10 1.74 -20.28
CA ALA A 156 13.19 2.44 -19.61
C ALA A 156 13.46 1.89 -18.20
N ILE A 157 12.42 1.33 -17.56
CA ILE A 157 12.53 0.66 -16.25
C ILE A 157 13.14 -0.74 -16.44
N ALA A 158 12.64 -1.48 -17.44
CA ALA A 158 13.15 -2.79 -17.81
C ALA A 158 14.65 -2.79 -18.08
N GLU A 159 15.10 -1.85 -18.91
CA GLU A 159 16.51 -1.71 -19.30
C GLU A 159 17.43 -1.49 -18.09
N ARG A 160 16.94 -0.82 -17.04
CA ARG A 160 17.74 -0.49 -15.85
C ARG A 160 17.72 -1.56 -14.76
N ILE A 161 16.67 -2.40 -14.70
CA ILE A 161 16.43 -3.30 -13.56
C ILE A 161 16.54 -4.78 -13.96
N CYS A 162 16.23 -5.13 -15.21
CA CYS A 162 16.30 -6.53 -15.66
C CYS A 162 17.73 -7.03 -15.78
N THR A 163 17.93 -8.31 -15.46
CA THR A 163 19.12 -9.01 -15.92
C THR A 163 19.10 -9.12 -17.45
N PRO A 164 20.27 -9.32 -18.13
CA PRO A 164 20.32 -9.44 -19.59
C PRO A 164 19.36 -10.50 -20.17
N ARG A 165 19.14 -11.59 -19.42
CA ARG A 165 18.20 -12.66 -19.77
C ARG A 165 16.74 -12.23 -19.64
N GLU A 166 16.39 -11.49 -18.58
CA GLU A 166 15.03 -10.97 -18.37
C GLU A 166 14.71 -9.87 -19.38
N TRP A 167 15.71 -9.07 -19.78
CA TRP A 167 15.58 -8.06 -20.81
C TRP A 167 15.32 -8.67 -22.19
N ALA A 168 16.07 -9.70 -22.58
CA ALA A 168 15.84 -10.42 -23.83
C ALA A 168 14.44 -11.08 -23.87
N ALA A 169 13.97 -11.62 -22.75
CA ALA A 169 12.62 -12.18 -22.64
C ALA A 169 11.53 -11.09 -22.71
N PHE A 170 11.77 -9.91 -22.15
CA PHE A 170 10.85 -8.78 -22.20
C PHE A 170 10.72 -8.20 -23.62
N GLN A 171 11.83 -8.05 -24.33
CA GLN A 171 11.83 -7.60 -25.74
C GLN A 171 11.13 -8.55 -26.69
N ALA A 172 11.08 -9.85 -26.35
CA ALA A 172 10.40 -10.87 -27.15
C ALA A 172 8.87 -10.88 -26.95
N MET A 173 8.32 -10.12 -25.99
CA MET A 173 6.88 -10.02 -25.76
C MET A 173 6.24 -8.99 -26.70
N PRO A 174 5.00 -9.21 -27.17
CA PRO A 174 4.23 -8.17 -27.86
C PRO A 174 4.09 -6.91 -27.00
N THR A 175 4.22 -5.72 -27.60
CA THR A 175 4.19 -4.41 -26.91
C THR A 175 2.93 -4.19 -26.07
N GLU A 176 1.81 -4.79 -26.48
CA GLU A 176 0.52 -4.76 -25.76
C GLU A 176 0.59 -5.43 -24.37
N GLN A 177 1.56 -6.32 -24.14
CA GLN A 177 1.74 -7.04 -22.87
C GLN A 177 2.76 -6.37 -21.95
N TRP A 178 3.47 -5.34 -22.41
CA TRP A 178 4.58 -4.72 -21.69
C TRP A 178 4.13 -4.03 -20.40
N HIS A 179 2.94 -3.45 -20.41
CA HIS A 179 2.34 -2.89 -19.18
C HIS A 179 2.10 -3.99 -18.14
N SER A 180 1.58 -5.16 -18.51
CA SER A 180 1.32 -6.24 -17.55
C SER A 180 2.56 -6.96 -17.03
N ALA A 181 3.71 -6.84 -17.72
CA ALA A 181 4.93 -7.56 -17.41
C ALA A 181 5.80 -6.87 -16.34
N PHE A 182 5.58 -5.57 -16.09
CA PHE A 182 6.25 -4.83 -15.02
C PHE A 182 5.29 -4.52 -13.86
N SER A 183 5.30 -5.38 -12.85
CA SER A 183 4.87 -5.03 -11.48
C SER A 183 6.13 -4.92 -10.63
N PRO A 184 6.46 -3.75 -10.05
CA PRO A 184 7.62 -3.61 -9.16
C PRO A 184 7.60 -4.45 -7.86
N ALA A 185 6.53 -5.21 -7.58
CA ALA A 185 6.44 -6.19 -6.50
C ALA A 185 7.24 -7.49 -6.79
N GLY A 186 8.15 -7.83 -5.88
CA GLY A 186 9.02 -9.00 -5.97
C GLY A 186 8.32 -10.33 -6.32
N ARG A 187 8.83 -10.99 -7.37
CA ARG A 187 8.81 -12.44 -7.65
C ARG A 187 7.83 -13.28 -6.81
N ALA A 188 6.66 -13.56 -7.40
CA ALA A 188 6.09 -14.91 -7.37
C ALA A 188 6.24 -15.51 -8.78
N ARG A 189 7.33 -16.22 -9.03
CA ARG A 189 7.51 -16.95 -10.31
C ARG A 189 6.50 -18.09 -10.32
N LYS A 190 5.50 -18.02 -11.20
CA LYS A 190 4.76 -19.19 -11.67
C LYS A 190 5.81 -20.19 -12.22
N PRO A 191 5.88 -21.44 -11.75
CA PRO A 191 6.73 -22.41 -12.41
C PRO A 191 6.23 -22.59 -13.85
N LEU A 192 7.14 -22.45 -14.81
CA LEU A 192 6.87 -22.83 -16.20
C LEU A 192 6.47 -24.31 -16.25
N PRO A 193 5.53 -24.71 -17.13
CA PRO A 193 5.21 -26.11 -17.33
C PRO A 193 6.47 -26.85 -17.77
N ARG A 194 6.78 -27.94 -17.06
CA ARG A 194 7.80 -28.89 -17.51
C ARG A 194 7.22 -29.63 -18.71
N HIS A 195 7.91 -29.57 -19.85
CA HIS A 195 7.76 -30.55 -20.92
C HIS A 195 8.36 -31.89 -20.47
#